data_AF-A0A1L9SZD9-F1
#
_entry.id   AF-A0A1L9SZD9-F1
#
_cell.length_a   1.000
_cell.length_b   1.000
_cell.length_c   1.000
_cell.angle_alpha   90.00
_cell.angle_beta   90.00
_cell.angle_gamma   90.00
#
_symmetry.space_group_name_H-M   'P 1'
#
loop_
_entity.id
_entity.type
_entity.pdbx_description
1 polymer ?
#
loop_
_entity_poly.entity_id
_entity_poly.type
_entity_poly.pdbx_seq_one_letter_code
_entity_poly.pdbx_strand_id
1 'polypeptide(L)'
;MKTYLVILGISTSLVYATCYWPDGSVRDDFVPCSSSKVCCKSGEACLSNGLCYGATLNFAYRGACTDKTWPESECPRVCYDEFPDTWANLFPCPNASKLFSCGPNTVCDDTVGQYRWVEGNVSVAQASYQPLPSTTVSTGSFKPTSTASSQANPSSMQTDTGTNTVALGAGLGVGLGVPLVAISALFVIFYIRAQRKLHPKETTREYHQEQSIHRHGAMETRKQTRDFVGELEGGRPELDG
;
A
#
# COMPACT_ATOMS: atom_id res chain seq x y z
N MET A 1 -25.98 48.91 0.44
CA MET A 1 -26.26 47.51 0.84
C MET A 1 -25.05 46.69 0.41
N LYS A 2 -24.31 46.08 1.35
CA LYS A 2 -23.09 45.31 1.06
C LYS A 2 -23.47 43.84 0.95
N THR A 3 -23.42 43.29 -0.26
CA THR A 3 -23.69 41.88 -0.53
C THR A 3 -22.43 41.08 -0.20
N TYR A 4 -22.47 40.27 0.85
CA TYR A 4 -21.38 39.36 1.20
C TYR A 4 -21.60 38.04 0.47
N LEU A 5 -20.65 37.68 -0.38
CA LEU A 5 -20.62 36.43 -1.13
C LEU A 5 -20.05 35.33 -0.21
N VAL A 6 -20.92 34.44 0.28
CA VAL A 6 -20.51 33.28 1.09
C VAL A 6 -20.09 32.18 0.13
N ILE A 7 -18.77 31.94 0.01
CA ILE A 7 -18.23 30.80 -0.73
C ILE A 7 -18.30 29.58 0.19
N LEU A 8 -19.30 28.71 -0.03
CA LEU A 8 -19.38 27.39 0.57
C LEU A 8 -18.32 26.49 -0.09
N GLY A 9 -17.19 26.29 0.60
CA GLY A 9 -16.16 25.34 0.16
C GLY A 9 -16.68 23.91 0.26
N ILE A 10 -16.79 23.23 -0.88
CA ILE A 10 -17.09 21.79 -0.94
C ILE A 10 -15.81 21.05 -0.53
N SER A 11 -15.73 20.63 0.72
CA SER A 11 -14.66 19.75 1.21
C SER A 11 -14.86 18.35 0.62
N THR A 12 -14.11 18.00 -0.42
CA THR A 12 -14.09 16.63 -0.95
C THR A 12 -13.32 15.74 0.04
N SER A 13 -14.04 15.01 0.89
CA SER A 13 -13.46 13.97 1.74
C SER A 13 -12.98 12.81 0.86
N LEU A 14 -11.70 12.48 0.96
CA LEU A 14 -11.15 11.25 0.40
C LEU A 14 -11.79 10.06 1.13
N VAL A 15 -12.56 9.24 0.42
CA VAL A 15 -13.08 7.98 0.96
C VAL A 15 -12.07 6.90 0.65
N TYR A 16 -11.36 6.43 1.67
CA TYR A 16 -10.54 5.24 1.57
C TYR A 16 -11.39 4.00 1.84
N ALA A 17 -11.24 2.92 1.08
CA ALA A 17 -11.94 1.69 1.42
C ALA A 17 -11.29 1.10 2.68
N THR A 18 -12.10 0.87 3.70
CA THR A 18 -11.67 0.27 4.96
C THR A 18 -11.36 -1.21 4.76
N CYS A 19 -10.27 -1.69 5.36
CA CYS A 19 -9.87 -3.08 5.30
C CYS A 19 -10.20 -3.77 6.63
N TYR A 20 -10.74 -4.99 6.55
CA TYR A 20 -11.21 -5.80 7.67
C TYR A 20 -10.47 -7.12 7.72
N TRP A 21 -10.14 -7.58 8.93
CA TRP A 21 -9.77 -8.96 9.19
C TRP A 21 -10.97 -9.91 9.17
N PRO A 22 -10.75 -11.24 9.15
CA PRO A 22 -11.82 -12.23 9.28
C PRO A 22 -12.78 -11.98 10.45
N ASP A 23 -12.25 -11.58 11.62
CA ASP A 23 -13.03 -11.24 12.82
C ASP A 23 -13.83 -9.92 12.68
N GLY A 24 -13.63 -9.19 11.59
CA GLY A 24 -14.29 -7.93 11.27
C GLY A 24 -13.65 -6.70 11.91
N SER A 25 -12.49 -6.83 12.56
CA SER A 25 -11.72 -5.70 13.08
C SER A 25 -11.00 -4.96 11.93
N VAL A 26 -10.80 -3.65 12.11
CA VAL A 26 -10.29 -2.74 11.07
C VAL A 26 -8.76 -2.69 11.08
N ARG A 27 -8.16 -2.47 9.90
CA ARG A 27 -6.73 -2.16 9.73
C ARG A 27 -6.48 -0.96 8.82
N ASP A 28 -5.67 -0.04 9.33
CA ASP A 28 -5.36 1.24 8.69
C ASP A 28 -4.05 1.21 7.86
N ASP A 29 -3.17 0.23 8.11
CA ASP A 29 -1.91 0.03 7.39
C ASP A 29 -2.06 -0.86 6.14
N PHE A 30 -3.27 -1.35 5.90
CA PHE A 30 -3.66 -2.17 4.77
C PHE A 30 -4.43 -1.35 3.75
N VAL A 31 -4.10 -1.59 2.48
CA VAL A 31 -4.56 -0.81 1.34
C VAL A 31 -5.25 -1.71 0.32
N PRO A 32 -6.41 -1.32 -0.26
CA PRO A 32 -7.07 -2.11 -1.28
C PRO A 32 -6.17 -2.30 -2.51
N CYS A 33 -6.18 -3.51 -3.04
CA CYS A 33 -5.61 -3.81 -4.34
C CYS A 33 -6.51 -3.23 -5.44
N SER A 34 -5.91 -2.71 -6.51
CA SER A 34 -6.65 -1.96 -7.54
C SER A 34 -7.72 -2.77 -8.29
N SER A 35 -7.58 -4.10 -8.33
CA SER A 35 -8.46 -5.00 -9.11
C SER A 35 -9.13 -6.09 -8.27
N SER A 36 -9.15 -5.95 -6.94
CA SER A 36 -9.79 -6.94 -6.06
C SER A 36 -10.28 -6.30 -4.77
N LYS A 37 -11.09 -7.03 -4.01
CA LYS A 37 -11.46 -6.63 -2.64
C LYS A 37 -10.39 -6.96 -1.61
N VAL A 38 -9.27 -7.56 -2.02
CA VAL A 38 -8.17 -7.88 -1.12
C VAL A 38 -7.44 -6.60 -0.76
N CYS A 39 -7.08 -6.50 0.51
CA CYS A 39 -6.17 -5.48 1.00
C CYS A 39 -4.84 -6.11 1.37
N CYS A 40 -3.76 -5.50 0.91
CA CYS A 40 -2.40 -5.88 1.29
C CYS A 40 -1.74 -4.73 2.05
N LYS A 41 -0.65 -5.01 2.75
CA LYS A 41 0.11 -3.95 3.42
C LYS A 41 0.58 -2.91 2.41
N SER A 42 0.52 -1.63 2.77
CA SER A 42 0.94 -0.54 1.87
C SER A 42 2.34 -0.76 1.31
N GLY A 43 2.46 -0.75 -0.03
CA GLY A 43 3.72 -0.93 -0.74
C GLY A 43 4.11 -2.38 -1.05
N GLU A 44 3.34 -3.36 -0.59
CA GLU A 44 3.55 -4.77 -0.94
C GLU A 44 2.80 -5.17 -2.22
N ALA A 45 3.08 -6.38 -2.72
CA ALA A 45 2.48 -6.85 -3.96
C ALA A 45 1.10 -7.46 -3.72
N CYS A 46 0.16 -7.12 -4.61
CA CYS A 46 -1.17 -7.70 -4.73
C CYS A 46 -1.15 -8.78 -5.81
N LEU A 47 -1.54 -10.00 -5.45
CA LEU A 47 -1.63 -11.12 -6.39
C LEU A 47 -3.08 -11.31 -6.85
N SER A 48 -3.28 -11.61 -8.13
CA SER A 48 -4.64 -11.78 -8.70
C SER A 48 -5.37 -13.02 -8.18
N ASN A 49 -4.66 -13.95 -7.52
CA ASN A 49 -5.25 -15.09 -6.80
C ASN A 49 -5.80 -14.69 -5.41
N GLY A 50 -5.80 -13.40 -5.09
CA GLY A 50 -6.33 -12.86 -3.84
C GLY A 50 -5.38 -12.96 -2.64
N LEU A 51 -4.09 -13.22 -2.89
CA LEU A 51 -3.05 -13.19 -1.87
C LEU A 51 -2.21 -11.91 -1.96
N CYS A 52 -1.42 -11.68 -0.93
CA CYS A 52 -0.45 -10.61 -0.85
C CYS A 52 0.96 -11.19 -0.85
N TYR A 53 1.95 -10.39 -1.26
CA TYR A 53 3.34 -10.80 -1.30
C TYR A 53 4.28 -9.74 -0.73
N GLY A 54 4.91 -10.08 0.39
CA GLY A 54 5.90 -9.25 1.08
C GLY A 54 7.30 -9.52 0.53
N ALA A 55 7.74 -8.71 -0.45
CA ALA A 55 9.02 -8.91 -1.13
C ALA A 55 10.25 -8.82 -0.20
N THR A 56 10.19 -8.06 0.88
CA THR A 56 11.31 -7.86 1.82
C THR A 56 11.69 -9.14 2.57
N LEU A 57 10.71 -9.92 3.01
CA LEU A 57 10.96 -11.19 3.72
C LEU A 57 10.56 -12.41 2.89
N ASN A 58 10.23 -12.20 1.60
CA ASN A 58 9.99 -13.24 0.60
C ASN A 58 8.89 -14.25 1.01
N PHE A 59 7.73 -13.75 1.43
CA PHE A 59 6.58 -14.58 1.82
C PHE A 59 5.28 -14.13 1.15
N ALA A 60 4.43 -15.11 0.84
CA ALA A 60 3.05 -14.88 0.48
C ALA A 60 2.16 -15.01 1.73
N TYR A 61 1.08 -14.24 1.77
CA TYR A 61 0.16 -14.24 2.90
C TYR A 61 -1.26 -13.90 2.49
N ARG A 62 -2.23 -14.33 3.29
CA ARG A 62 -3.60 -13.81 3.22
C ARG A 62 -3.65 -12.44 3.93
N GLY A 63 -3.95 -11.40 3.18
CA GLY A 63 -4.16 -10.04 3.67
C GLY A 63 -5.53 -9.84 4.32
N ALA A 64 -6.02 -8.61 4.26
CA ALA A 64 -7.35 -8.20 4.72
C ALA A 64 -8.35 -8.12 3.55
N CYS A 65 -9.62 -7.81 3.83
CA CYS A 65 -10.68 -7.67 2.83
C CYS A 65 -11.36 -6.30 2.97
N THR A 66 -11.71 -5.64 1.87
CA THR A 66 -12.52 -4.40 1.90
C THR A 66 -13.98 -4.66 2.28
N ASP A 67 -14.40 -5.93 2.24
CA ASP A 67 -15.74 -6.37 2.59
C ASP A 67 -15.72 -7.12 3.94
N LYS A 68 -16.41 -6.55 4.94
CA LYS A 68 -16.51 -7.16 6.27
C LYS A 68 -17.20 -8.52 6.27
N THR A 69 -17.98 -8.86 5.23
CA THR A 69 -18.65 -10.16 5.11
C THR A 69 -17.73 -11.28 4.63
N TRP A 70 -16.52 -10.96 4.12
CA TRP A 70 -15.55 -11.92 3.62
C TRP A 70 -16.13 -12.94 2.61
N PRO A 71 -16.63 -12.46 1.45
CA PRO A 71 -17.14 -13.34 0.41
C PRO A 71 -15.99 -14.15 -0.21
N GLU A 72 -16.09 -15.48 -0.20
CA GLU A 72 -15.03 -16.39 -0.69
C GLU A 72 -14.59 -16.11 -2.14
N SER A 73 -15.50 -15.63 -2.99
CA SER A 73 -15.22 -15.34 -4.40
C SER A 73 -14.34 -14.10 -4.61
N GLU A 74 -14.24 -13.21 -3.63
CA GLU A 74 -13.48 -11.96 -3.75
C GLU A 74 -12.39 -11.82 -2.69
N CYS A 75 -12.53 -12.52 -1.56
CA CYS A 75 -11.59 -12.56 -0.45
C CYS A 75 -11.36 -14.03 -0.04
N PRO A 76 -10.24 -14.64 -0.46
CA PRO A 76 -9.96 -16.05 -0.19
C PRO A 76 -9.91 -16.35 1.31
N ARG A 77 -10.60 -17.40 1.74
CA ARG A 77 -10.58 -17.88 3.14
C ARG A 77 -9.35 -18.72 3.48
N VAL A 78 -8.21 -18.33 2.94
CA VAL A 78 -6.92 -18.98 3.21
C VAL A 78 -6.52 -18.70 4.66
N CYS A 79 -6.36 -19.76 5.46
CA CYS A 79 -6.00 -19.68 6.88
C CYS A 79 -6.97 -18.85 7.75
N TYR A 80 -8.24 -18.77 7.33
CA TYR A 80 -9.24 -17.83 7.83
C TYR A 80 -9.57 -18.07 9.31
N ASP A 81 -9.76 -19.33 9.70
CA ASP A 81 -10.16 -19.70 11.06
C ASP A 81 -8.96 -19.72 12.03
N GLU A 82 -7.76 -20.06 11.53
CA GLU A 82 -6.55 -20.16 12.33
C GLU A 82 -5.99 -18.79 12.73
N PHE A 83 -6.22 -17.77 11.90
CA PHE A 83 -5.70 -16.42 12.09
C PHE A 83 -6.79 -15.37 11.84
N PRO A 84 -7.80 -15.25 12.72
CA PRO A 84 -8.98 -14.43 12.45
C PRO A 84 -8.75 -12.92 12.65
N ASP A 85 -7.71 -12.51 13.37
CA ASP A 85 -7.46 -11.12 13.82
C ASP A 85 -6.15 -10.52 13.27
N THR A 86 -5.52 -11.21 12.30
CA THR A 86 -4.21 -10.85 11.76
C THR A 86 -4.05 -11.33 10.30
N TRP A 87 -2.91 -11.02 9.67
CA TRP A 87 -2.53 -11.64 8.39
C TRP A 87 -2.06 -13.08 8.62
N ALA A 88 -2.19 -13.94 7.61
CA ALA A 88 -1.72 -15.31 7.70
C ALA A 88 -0.64 -15.62 6.66
N ASN A 89 0.57 -15.89 7.13
CA ASN A 89 1.67 -16.33 6.27
C ASN A 89 1.41 -17.76 5.77
N LEU A 90 1.70 -17.98 4.49
CA LEU A 90 1.66 -19.30 3.87
C LEU A 90 3.06 -19.92 3.89
N PHE A 91 3.19 -21.10 4.49
CA PHE A 91 4.45 -21.84 4.55
C PHE A 91 4.44 -22.98 3.55
N PRO A 92 5.43 -23.06 2.63
CA PRO A 92 5.47 -24.10 1.62
C PRO A 92 5.67 -25.47 2.26
N CYS A 93 4.96 -26.47 1.75
CA CYS A 93 5.13 -27.84 2.21
C CYS A 93 6.41 -28.46 1.68
N PRO A 94 7.18 -29.16 2.54
CA PRO A 94 8.28 -29.99 2.06
C PRO A 94 7.71 -31.07 1.15
N ASN A 95 8.34 -31.29 0.00
CA ASN A 95 8.02 -32.36 -0.96
C ASN A 95 6.62 -32.32 -1.61
N ALA A 96 5.85 -31.24 -1.44
CA ALA A 96 4.57 -31.07 -2.13
C ALA A 96 4.54 -29.78 -2.93
N SER A 97 4.60 -29.91 -4.26
CA SER A 97 4.55 -28.76 -5.16
C SER A 97 3.23 -28.02 -5.00
N LYS A 98 3.31 -26.68 -4.90
CA LYS A 98 2.16 -25.78 -4.81
C LYS A 98 1.28 -26.00 -3.57
N LEU A 99 1.71 -26.76 -2.57
CA LEU A 99 0.96 -26.92 -1.32
C LEU A 99 1.59 -26.04 -0.24
N PHE A 100 0.75 -25.34 0.50
CA PHE A 100 1.14 -24.44 1.58
C PHE A 100 0.29 -24.73 2.81
N SER A 101 0.81 -24.43 3.98
CA SER A 101 0.11 -24.57 5.25
C SER A 101 0.05 -23.26 6.02
N CYS A 102 -0.93 -23.20 6.91
CA CYS A 102 -1.17 -22.09 7.82
C CYS A 102 -0.28 -22.21 9.06
N GLY A 103 0.55 -21.19 9.31
CA GLY A 103 1.37 -21.11 10.52
C GLY A 103 2.68 -21.93 10.48
N PRO A 104 3.67 -21.57 11.32
CA PRO A 104 5.02 -22.13 11.23
C PRO A 104 5.25 -23.41 12.05
N ASN A 105 4.38 -23.73 13.02
CA ASN A 105 4.71 -24.71 14.07
C ASN A 105 4.56 -26.17 13.63
N THR A 106 3.64 -26.45 12.70
CA THR A 106 3.32 -27.80 12.20
C THR A 106 3.05 -27.73 10.71
N VAL A 107 4.09 -27.34 9.95
CA VAL A 107 4.01 -27.14 8.50
C VAL A 107 3.54 -28.43 7.83
N CYS A 108 2.38 -28.35 7.17
CA CYS A 108 1.79 -29.41 6.35
C CYS A 108 1.48 -30.71 7.09
N ASP A 109 1.14 -30.58 8.36
CA ASP A 109 0.36 -31.57 9.08
C ASP A 109 -1.08 -31.62 8.52
N ASP A 110 -1.75 -32.76 8.63
CA ASP A 110 -3.14 -32.93 8.19
C ASP A 110 -4.13 -32.19 9.11
N THR A 111 -3.66 -31.72 10.28
CA THR A 111 -4.45 -30.98 11.27
C THR A 111 -4.41 -29.47 11.09
N VAL A 112 -3.54 -28.94 10.23
CA VAL A 112 -3.48 -27.50 9.92
C VAL A 112 -4.16 -27.18 8.60
N GLY A 113 -4.74 -25.98 8.49
CA GLY A 113 -5.26 -25.48 7.23
C GLY A 113 -4.20 -25.55 6.13
N GLN A 114 -4.59 -26.12 4.99
CA GLN A 114 -3.75 -26.23 3.81
C GLN A 114 -4.36 -25.43 2.66
N TYR A 115 -3.50 -24.84 1.86
CA TYR A 115 -3.86 -24.09 0.66
C TYR A 115 -3.04 -24.56 -0.53
N ARG A 116 -3.74 -24.84 -1.63
CA ARG A 116 -3.09 -25.14 -2.91
C ARG A 116 -2.94 -23.85 -3.70
N TRP A 117 -1.69 -23.50 -4.01
CA TRP A 117 -1.34 -22.29 -4.74
C TRP A 117 -1.97 -22.26 -6.12
N VAL A 118 -2.73 -21.19 -6.36
CA VAL A 118 -3.26 -20.82 -7.67
C VAL A 118 -2.35 -19.74 -8.27
N GLU A 119 -1.96 -19.91 -9.52
CA GLU A 119 -1.14 -18.92 -10.24
C GLU A 119 -1.91 -17.63 -10.46
N GLY A 120 -1.20 -16.51 -10.50
CA GLY A 120 -1.82 -15.19 -10.67
C GLY A 120 -0.83 -14.13 -11.12
N ASN A 121 -1.38 -13.00 -11.58
CA ASN A 121 -0.63 -11.83 -11.98
C ASN A 121 -0.29 -10.96 -10.77
N VAL A 122 0.75 -10.14 -10.90
CA VAL A 122 1.24 -9.26 -9.84
C VAL A 122 0.84 -7.81 -10.13
N SER A 123 0.33 -7.13 -9.11
CA SER A 123 0.11 -5.69 -9.06
C SER A 123 0.63 -5.15 -7.72
N VAL A 124 0.59 -3.84 -7.48
CA VAL A 124 1.09 -3.24 -6.23
C VAL A 124 -0.09 -2.74 -5.39
N ALA A 125 0.00 -2.97 -4.08
CA ALA A 125 -0.90 -2.42 -3.09
C ALA A 125 -0.56 -0.94 -2.88
N GLN A 126 -1.37 -0.08 -3.47
CA GLN A 126 -1.22 1.37 -3.34
C GLN A 126 -2.55 1.94 -2.87
N ALA A 127 -2.51 3.07 -2.16
CA ALA A 127 -3.72 3.83 -1.89
C ALA A 127 -4.30 4.31 -3.23
N SER A 128 -5.27 3.56 -3.76
CA SER A 128 -6.01 3.94 -4.96
C SER A 128 -6.88 5.14 -4.63
N TYR A 129 -6.49 6.30 -5.14
CA TYR A 129 -7.34 7.48 -5.21
C TYR A 129 -8.43 7.19 -6.25
N GLN A 130 -9.50 6.53 -5.85
CA GLN A 130 -10.62 6.27 -6.74
C GLN A 130 -11.50 7.53 -6.74
N PRO A 131 -11.55 8.32 -7.83
CA PRO A 131 -12.50 9.43 -7.90
C PRO A 131 -13.91 8.86 -7.77
N LEU A 132 -14.70 9.46 -6.89
CA LEU A 132 -16.11 9.15 -6.69
C LEU A 132 -16.80 9.13 -8.06
N PRO A 133 -17.62 8.10 -8.41
CA PRO A 133 -18.39 8.15 -9.65
C PRO A 133 -19.34 9.35 -9.56
N SER A 134 -19.09 10.37 -10.39
CA SER A 134 -20.01 11.51 -10.55
C SER A 134 -21.32 10.99 -11.10
N THR A 135 -22.32 10.85 -10.23
CA THR A 135 -23.70 10.53 -10.61
C THR A 135 -24.21 11.67 -11.49
N THR A 136 -24.08 11.52 -12.80
CA THR A 136 -24.67 12.46 -13.75
C THR A 136 -26.16 12.18 -13.78
N VAL A 137 -26.93 12.96 -13.02
CA VAL A 137 -28.39 12.95 -13.10
C VAL A 137 -28.75 13.51 -14.47
N SER A 138 -29.05 12.64 -15.43
CA SER A 138 -29.65 13.05 -16.70
C SER A 138 -31.07 13.54 -16.44
N THR A 139 -31.23 14.85 -16.27
CA THR A 139 -32.54 15.52 -16.39
C THR A 139 -33.02 15.37 -17.83
N GLY A 140 -34.03 14.52 -18.03
CA GLY A 140 -34.74 14.42 -19.30
C GLY A 140 -35.42 15.76 -19.63
N SER A 141 -34.96 16.40 -20.70
CA SER A 141 -35.59 17.61 -21.23
C SER A 141 -36.72 17.22 -22.18
N PHE A 142 -37.96 17.51 -21.77
CA PHE A 142 -39.13 17.39 -22.64
C PHE A 142 -39.05 18.47 -23.73
N LYS A 143 -39.09 18.02 -24.98
CA LYS A 143 -39.09 18.83 -26.20
C LYS A 143 -40.50 19.41 -26.42
N PRO A 144 -40.73 20.73 -26.47
CA PRO A 144 -41.98 21.26 -26.99
C PRO A 144 -41.94 21.30 -28.52
N THR A 145 -43.03 20.83 -29.11
CA THR A 145 -43.32 20.75 -30.54
C THR A 145 -43.53 22.15 -31.15
N SER A 146 -42.82 22.45 -32.23
CA SER A 146 -43.06 23.64 -33.07
C SER A 146 -44.33 23.49 -33.90
N THR A 147 -45.20 24.51 -33.90
CA THR A 147 -46.20 24.70 -34.95
C THR A 147 -46.13 26.16 -35.41
N ALA A 148 -45.94 26.35 -36.71
CA ALA A 148 -45.77 27.64 -37.37
C ALA A 148 -47.11 28.30 -37.72
N SER A 149 -47.17 29.63 -37.65
CA SER A 149 -48.03 30.46 -38.52
C SER A 149 -47.48 31.89 -38.60
N SER A 150 -47.86 32.57 -39.67
CA SER A 150 -47.08 33.60 -40.39
C SER A 150 -47.52 35.05 -40.14
N GLN A 151 -46.60 35.98 -40.42
CA GLN A 151 -46.79 37.28 -41.10
C GLN A 151 -47.20 38.53 -40.27
N ALA A 152 -46.25 39.49 -40.14
CA ALA A 152 -46.33 40.87 -40.66
C ALA A 152 -45.13 41.74 -40.17
N ASN A 153 -44.58 42.56 -41.08
CA ASN A 153 -43.53 43.60 -40.92
C ASN A 153 -44.18 44.97 -40.55
N PRO A 154 -43.47 46.13 -40.46
CA PRO A 154 -42.08 46.47 -40.07
C PRO A 154 -41.98 47.67 -39.08
N SER A 155 -40.74 48.05 -38.70
CA SER A 155 -40.20 49.37 -38.22
C SER A 155 -39.32 49.18 -36.97
N SER A 156 -38.17 49.82 -36.72
CA SER A 156 -37.36 50.86 -37.37
C SER A 156 -36.01 51.00 -36.63
N MET A 157 -34.95 51.37 -37.37
CA MET A 157 -33.80 52.22 -36.96
C MET A 157 -32.75 51.71 -35.94
N GLN A 158 -31.48 51.60 -36.42
CA GLN A 158 -30.28 52.40 -36.03
C GLN A 158 -29.46 51.78 -34.88
N THR A 159 -28.12 51.69 -34.84
CA THR A 159 -26.97 52.17 -35.64
C THR A 159 -25.74 51.33 -35.25
N ASP A 160 -24.75 51.30 -36.15
CA ASP A 160 -23.32 50.90 -36.07
C ASP A 160 -22.65 50.99 -34.66
N THR A 161 -21.55 50.31 -34.32
CA THR A 161 -20.22 50.36 -34.97
C THR A 161 -19.22 49.45 -34.20
N GLY A 162 -18.31 48.79 -34.93
CA GLY A 162 -16.86 48.84 -34.62
C GLY A 162 -16.22 47.99 -33.50
N THR A 163 -15.79 46.78 -33.86
CA THR A 163 -14.41 46.22 -33.76
C THR A 163 -13.57 46.20 -32.46
N ASN A 164 -13.11 44.96 -32.18
CA ASN A 164 -11.80 44.51 -31.63
C ASN A 164 -11.51 44.67 -30.13
N THR A 165 -11.21 43.55 -29.44
CA THR A 165 -9.86 43.24 -28.92
C THR A 165 -9.78 41.89 -28.17
N VAL A 166 -8.94 41.04 -28.75
CA VAL A 166 -8.09 39.97 -28.22
C VAL A 166 -7.99 39.82 -26.68
N ALA A 167 -8.21 38.57 -26.25
CA ALA A 167 -7.54 37.80 -25.21
C ALA A 167 -6.88 38.54 -24.02
N LEU A 168 -7.45 38.35 -22.83
CA LEU A 168 -6.76 38.57 -21.55
C LEU A 168 -7.08 37.43 -20.58
N GLY A 169 -6.42 36.30 -20.81
CA GLY A 169 -6.38 35.15 -19.91
C GLY A 169 -4.93 34.78 -19.59
N ALA A 170 -4.19 35.69 -18.94
CA ALA A 170 -2.89 35.41 -18.35
C ALA A 170 -2.53 36.54 -17.37
N GLY A 171 -2.44 36.27 -16.07
CA GLY A 171 -1.91 37.26 -15.14
C GLY A 171 -2.26 37.12 -13.65
N LEU A 172 -2.08 35.95 -13.03
CA LEU A 172 -2.00 35.82 -11.56
C LEU A 172 -1.04 34.68 -11.20
N GLY A 173 0.26 34.90 -11.35
CA GLY A 173 1.23 33.81 -11.18
C GLY A 173 2.65 34.23 -10.82
N VAL A 174 2.88 35.41 -10.24
CA VAL A 174 4.19 35.76 -9.69
C VAL A 174 4.00 36.74 -8.53
N GLY A 175 4.00 36.24 -7.29
CA GLY A 175 3.88 37.14 -6.13
C GLY A 175 3.93 36.50 -4.74
N LEU A 176 3.75 35.18 -4.62
CA LEU A 176 3.74 34.48 -3.33
C LEU A 176 4.82 33.41 -3.18
N GLY A 177 5.73 33.26 -4.15
CA GLY A 177 6.78 32.23 -4.09
C GLY A 177 7.86 32.52 -3.05
N VAL A 178 8.29 33.78 -2.93
CA VAL A 178 9.44 34.16 -2.11
C VAL A 178 9.19 33.97 -0.59
N PRO A 179 8.07 34.43 0.00
CA PRO A 179 7.86 34.23 1.44
C PRO A 179 7.60 32.75 1.80
N LEU A 180 6.92 31.99 0.95
CA LEU A 180 6.67 30.56 1.21
C LEU A 180 7.94 29.71 1.12
N VAL A 181 8.82 29.99 0.15
CA VAL A 181 10.11 29.30 0.06
C VAL A 181 10.99 29.63 1.26
N ALA A 182 11.02 30.88 1.70
CA ALA A 182 11.79 31.27 2.90
C ALA A 182 11.29 30.59 4.18
N ILE A 183 9.96 30.54 4.39
CA ILE A 183 9.35 29.89 5.56
C ILE A 183 9.58 28.37 5.51
N SER A 184 9.42 27.73 4.35
CA SER A 184 9.66 26.29 4.21
C SER A 184 11.13 25.92 4.46
N ALA A 185 12.08 26.72 3.98
CA ALA A 185 13.50 26.50 4.23
C ALA A 185 13.85 26.65 5.72
N LEU A 186 13.30 27.66 6.40
CA LEU A 186 13.49 27.86 7.83
C LEU A 186 12.90 26.70 8.65
N PHE A 187 11.73 26.20 8.26
CA PHE A 187 11.08 25.06 8.93
C PHE A 187 11.90 23.78 8.78
N VAL A 188 12.40 23.48 7.57
CA VAL A 188 13.27 22.32 7.30
C VAL A 188 14.58 22.41 8.09
N ILE A 189 15.23 23.58 8.12
CA ILE A 189 16.46 23.79 8.89
C ILE A 189 16.21 23.60 10.40
N PHE A 190 15.09 24.11 10.91
CA PHE A 190 14.71 23.92 12.31
C PHE A 190 14.43 22.45 12.64
N TYR A 191 13.71 21.74 11.77
CA TYR A 191 13.40 20.32 11.94
C TYR A 191 14.66 19.45 11.96
N ILE A 192 15.61 19.70 11.04
CA ILE A 192 16.90 18.99 11.01
C ILE A 192 17.72 19.29 12.27
N ARG A 193 17.72 20.53 12.76
CA ARG A 193 18.43 20.89 14.00
C ARG A 193 17.80 20.28 15.25
N ALA A 194 16.48 20.15 15.30
CA ALA A 194 15.78 19.49 16.40
C ALA A 194 16.06 17.98 16.41
N GLN A 195 16.02 17.34 15.24
CA GLN A 195 16.32 15.91 15.10
C GLN A 195 17.77 15.59 15.50
N ARG A 196 18.74 16.45 15.17
CA ARG A 196 20.14 16.26 15.59
C ARG A 196 20.36 16.33 17.10
N LYS A 197 19.42 16.89 17.88
CA LYS A 197 19.47 16.86 19.35
C LYS A 197 18.81 15.62 19.95
N LEU A 198 18.02 14.88 19.17
CA LEU A 198 17.25 13.71 19.60
C LEU A 198 17.84 12.37 19.13
N HIS A 199 18.85 12.37 18.26
CA HIS A 199 19.60 11.17 17.86
C HIS A 199 21.03 11.19 18.46
N PRO A 200 21.23 10.77 19.73
CA PRO A 200 22.53 10.29 20.17
C PRO A 200 22.93 9.10 19.30
N LYS A 201 24.21 9.06 18.89
CA LYS A 201 24.79 8.01 18.04
C LYS A 201 24.59 6.60 18.62
N GLU A 202 23.53 5.91 18.21
CA GLU A 202 23.26 4.52 18.60
C GLU A 202 23.90 3.51 17.64
N THR A 203 24.19 3.93 16.41
CA THR A 203 24.75 3.08 15.33
C THR A 203 26.14 2.51 15.64
N THR A 204 26.92 3.10 16.56
CA THR A 204 28.27 2.57 16.89
C THR A 204 28.23 1.42 17.89
N ARG A 205 27.17 1.28 18.71
CA ARG A 205 27.05 0.17 19.67
C ARG A 205 26.60 -1.13 19.01
N GLU A 206 25.71 -1.04 18.04
CA GLU A 206 25.21 -2.22 17.31
C GLU A 206 26.31 -2.88 16.47
N TYR A 207 27.14 -2.07 15.78
CA TYR A 207 28.27 -2.57 14.99
C TYR A 207 29.34 -3.29 15.84
N HIS A 208 29.60 -2.78 17.04
CA HIS A 208 30.59 -3.40 17.94
C HIS A 208 30.07 -4.70 18.57
N GLN A 209 28.76 -4.82 18.79
CA GLN A 209 28.15 -6.02 19.35
C GLN A 209 28.12 -7.16 18.33
N GLU A 210 27.73 -6.89 17.08
CA GLU A 210 27.70 -7.90 16.01
C GLU A 210 29.11 -8.47 15.74
N GLN A 211 30.14 -7.60 15.74
CA GLN A 211 31.53 -8.02 15.52
C GLN A 211 32.09 -8.87 16.68
N SER A 212 31.62 -8.64 17.92
CA SER A 212 32.01 -9.45 19.07
C SER A 212 31.45 -10.87 19.00
N ILE A 213 30.18 -11.01 18.57
CA ILE A 213 29.49 -12.30 18.42
C ILE A 213 30.14 -13.14 17.33
N HIS A 214 30.46 -12.53 16.17
CA HIS A 214 31.18 -13.22 15.09
C HIS A 214 32.56 -13.73 15.51
N ARG A 215 33.29 -12.97 16.35
CA ARG A 215 34.61 -13.36 16.84
C ARG A 215 34.56 -14.53 17.81
N HIS A 216 33.56 -14.56 18.70
CA HIS A 216 33.36 -15.67 19.64
C HIS A 216 32.91 -16.96 18.92
N GLY A 217 32.01 -16.87 17.94
CA GLY A 217 31.59 -18.03 17.13
C GLY A 217 32.76 -18.68 16.39
N ALA A 218 33.62 -17.88 15.75
CA ALA A 218 34.78 -18.40 15.01
C ALA A 218 35.82 -19.11 15.89
N MET A 219 35.97 -18.72 17.16
CA MET A 219 36.88 -19.38 18.09
C MET A 219 36.35 -20.74 18.55
N GLU A 220 35.04 -20.85 18.82
CA GLU A 220 34.42 -22.11 19.23
C GLU A 220 34.51 -23.16 18.11
N THR A 221 34.26 -22.76 16.86
CA THR A 221 34.39 -23.66 15.69
C THR A 221 35.83 -24.17 15.50
N ARG A 222 36.85 -23.33 15.77
CA ARG A 222 38.25 -23.77 15.72
C ARG A 222 38.59 -24.76 16.83
N LYS A 223 38.07 -24.55 18.03
CA LYS A 223 38.29 -25.45 19.17
C LYS A 223 37.66 -26.81 18.90
N GLN A 224 36.41 -26.84 18.44
CA GLN A 224 35.71 -28.08 18.10
C GLN A 224 36.39 -28.86 16.96
N THR A 225 36.86 -28.16 15.91
CA THR A 225 37.61 -28.80 14.82
C THR A 225 38.94 -29.40 15.30
N ARG A 226 39.67 -28.71 16.18
CA ARG A 226 40.94 -29.21 16.72
C ARG A 226 40.73 -30.43 17.63
N ASP A 227 39.69 -30.40 18.46
CA ASP A 227 39.37 -31.51 19.35
C ASP A 227 38.94 -32.76 18.53
N PHE A 228 38.22 -32.59 17.41
CA PHE A 228 37.88 -33.67 16.48
C PHE A 228 39.09 -34.27 15.75
N VAL A 229 40.06 -33.44 15.34
CA VAL A 229 41.28 -33.91 14.67
C VAL A 229 42.18 -34.72 15.63
N GLY A 230 42.24 -34.33 16.92
CA GLY A 230 43.01 -35.08 17.93
C GLY A 230 42.48 -36.50 18.16
N GLU A 231 41.16 -36.71 18.09
CA GLU A 231 40.54 -38.02 18.26
C GLU A 231 40.87 -38.98 17.09
N LEU A 232 41.08 -38.44 15.88
CA LEU A 232 41.44 -39.22 14.70
C LEU A 232 42.91 -39.67 14.69
N GLU A 233 43.81 -38.89 15.30
CA GLU A 233 45.23 -39.25 15.40
C GLU A 233 45.52 -40.24 16.54
N GLY A 234 44.70 -40.28 17.59
CA GLY A 234 44.87 -41.21 18.72
C GLY A 234 44.41 -42.66 18.47
N GLY A 235 43.78 -42.95 17.34
CA GLY A 235 43.13 -44.25 17.06
C GLY A 235 43.93 -45.24 16.20
N ARG A 236 45.21 -45.01 15.90
CA ARG A 236 46.00 -45.94 15.06
C ARG A 236 46.67 -47.03 15.91
N PRO A 237 46.24 -48.31 15.84
CA PRO A 237 46.95 -49.39 16.53
C PRO A 237 48.28 -49.67 15.82
N GLU A 238 49.34 -49.74 16.62
CA GLU A 238 50.68 -50.19 16.25
C GLU A 238 50.60 -51.67 15.83
N LEU A 239 50.91 -51.97 14.57
CA LEU A 239 51.04 -53.34 14.05
C LEU A 239 52.47 -53.81 14.30
N ASP A 240 52.69 -54.46 15.44
CA ASP A 240 53.87 -55.30 15.66
C ASP A 240 53.63 -56.70 15.06
N GLY A 241 54.51 -57.11 14.16
CA GLY A 241 54.55 -58.42 13.50
C GLY A 241 55.63 -58.51 12.44
#